data_AF-A0A3D6BJ80-F1
#
_entry.id   AF-A0A3D6BJ80-F1
#
_cell.length_a   1.000
_cell.length_b   1.000
_cell.length_c   1.000
_cell.angle_alpha   90.00
_cell.angle_beta   90.00
_cell.angle_gamma   90.00
#
_symmetry.space_group_name_H-M   'P 1'
#
loop_
_entity.id
_entity.type
_entity.pdbx_description
1 polymer ?
#
loop_
_entity_poly.entity_id
_entity_poly.type
_entity_poly.pdbx_seq_one_letter_code
_entity_poly.pdbx_strand_id
1 'polypeptide(L)'
;EGQRRYVESLSSYARQFLGQMDKPDLDYIQGLSPAISIDQKTGSRNPRSTVGTVTEIYDYMRLLWARIGKPHCPKCGKEIRQQTIDQIIDQLMLLPEGTKLMILAPVVRARKGEYVKVFEDARRSG
;
A
#
# COMPACT_ATOMS: atom_id res chain seq x y z
N GLU A 1 9.47 -25.42 -19.70
CA GLU A 1 9.94 -24.50 -20.76
C GLU A 1 9.28 -23.11 -20.72
N GLY A 2 7.95 -22.99 -20.74
CA GLY A 2 7.30 -21.67 -20.71
C GLY A 2 7.61 -20.82 -19.47
N GLN A 3 7.64 -21.44 -18.28
CA GLN A 3 8.08 -20.79 -17.04
C GLN A 3 9.56 -20.37 -17.09
N ARG A 4 10.43 -21.20 -17.70
CA ARG A 4 11.87 -20.91 -17.90
C ARG A 4 12.06 -19.69 -18.80
N ARG A 5 11.37 -19.63 -19.94
CA ARG A 5 11.41 -18.49 -20.86
C ARG A 5 10.88 -17.20 -20.23
N TYR A 6 9.86 -17.27 -19.38
CA TYR A 6 9.40 -16.12 -18.61
C TYR A 6 10.49 -15.60 -17.67
N VAL A 7 11.16 -16.48 -16.92
CA VAL A 7 12.29 -16.09 -16.05
C VAL A 7 13.45 -15.50 -16.86
N GLU A 8 13.74 -16.03 -18.05
CA GLU A 8 14.76 -15.49 -18.96
C GLU A 8 14.42 -14.08 -19.48
N SER A 9 13.14 -13.71 -19.56
CA SER A 9 12.71 -12.36 -19.97
C SER A 9 12.92 -11.30 -18.88
N LEU A 10 13.15 -11.71 -17.63
CA LEU A 10 13.39 -10.80 -16.51
C LEU A 10 14.80 -10.20 -16.57
N SER A 11 15.01 -9.11 -15.83
CA SER A 11 16.32 -8.45 -15.73
C SER A 11 17.39 -9.41 -15.20
N SER A 12 18.65 -9.18 -15.59
CA SER A 12 19.79 -9.98 -15.13
C SER A 12 19.88 -10.04 -13.59
N TYR A 13 19.51 -8.94 -12.92
CA TYR A 13 19.42 -8.87 -11.46
C TYR A 13 18.30 -9.75 -10.88
N ALA A 14 17.10 -9.71 -11.46
CA ALA A 14 15.98 -10.54 -10.98
C ALA A 14 16.27 -12.05 -11.12
N ARG A 15 17.03 -12.45 -12.16
CA ARG A 15 17.46 -13.84 -12.36
C ARG A 15 18.43 -14.34 -11.29
N GLN A 16 19.17 -13.46 -10.60
CA GLN A 16 20.06 -13.88 -9.51
C GLN A 16 19.29 -14.47 -8.31
N PHE A 17 18.04 -14.04 -8.11
CA PHE A 17 17.19 -14.48 -6.99
C PHE A 17 16.22 -15.59 -7.35
N LEU A 18 16.06 -15.88 -8.65
CA LEU A 18 15.24 -16.96 -9.14
C LEU A 18 16.14 -18.18 -9.34
N GLY A 19 15.88 -19.26 -8.61
CA GLY A 19 16.63 -20.50 -8.75
C GLY A 19 16.67 -20.96 -10.22
N GLN A 20 17.79 -21.51 -10.65
CA GLN A 20 17.88 -22.13 -11.97
C GLN A 20 16.82 -23.23 -12.04
N MET A 21 15.85 -23.08 -12.94
CA MET A 21 14.89 -24.13 -13.21
C MET A 21 15.54 -25.17 -14.12
N ASP A 22 15.41 -26.43 -13.74
CA ASP A 22 15.89 -27.54 -14.56
C ASP A 22 15.24 -27.49 -15.94
N LYS A 23 16.07 -27.70 -16.98
CA LYS A 23 15.58 -27.80 -18.34
C LYS A 23 14.74 -29.08 -18.45
N PRO A 24 13.51 -29.02 -18.97
CA PRO A 24 12.73 -30.23 -19.21
C PRO A 24 13.42 -31.13 -20.24
N ASP A 25 13.18 -32.44 -20.15
CA ASP A 25 13.74 -33.46 -21.05
C ASP A 25 13.09 -33.40 -22.44
N LEU A 26 13.64 -32.55 -23.30
CA LEU A 26 13.21 -32.34 -24.68
C LEU A 26 14.33 -31.75 -25.53
N ASP A 27 14.43 -32.22 -26.78
CA ASP A 27 15.49 -31.85 -27.72
C ASP A 27 15.30 -30.43 -28.25
N TYR A 28 14.11 -30.10 -28.77
CA TYR A 28 13.82 -28.79 -29.35
C TYR A 28 12.34 -28.43 -29.28
N ILE A 29 12.06 -27.15 -29.00
CA ILE A 29 10.71 -26.59 -29.06
C ILE A 29 10.75 -25.13 -29.50
N GLN A 30 10.01 -24.80 -30.56
CA GLN A 30 9.90 -23.45 -31.12
C GLN A 30 8.47 -22.93 -31.02
N GLY A 31 8.28 -21.62 -31.11
CA GLY A 31 6.94 -21.01 -31.15
C GLY A 31 6.22 -20.97 -29.79
N LEU A 32 6.94 -21.21 -28.68
CA LEU A 32 6.33 -21.14 -27.36
C LEU A 32 6.09 -19.69 -26.94
N SER A 33 4.83 -19.32 -26.79
CA SER A 33 4.40 -18.10 -26.10
C SER A 33 4.72 -18.16 -24.60
N PRO A 34 4.79 -17.02 -23.91
CA PRO A 34 4.80 -17.00 -22.44
C PRO A 34 3.65 -17.84 -21.89
N ALA A 35 3.95 -18.78 -20.99
CA ALA A 35 2.96 -19.70 -20.45
C ALA A 35 2.63 -19.35 -19.00
N ILE A 36 1.35 -19.40 -18.66
CA ILE A 36 0.84 -19.31 -17.28
C ILE A 36 0.24 -20.67 -16.96
N SER A 37 0.67 -21.28 -15.85
CA SER A 37 0.03 -22.48 -15.31
C SER A 37 -1.07 -22.07 -14.35
N ILE A 38 -2.22 -22.73 -14.47
CA ILE A 38 -3.36 -22.59 -13.56
C ILE A 38 -3.58 -23.95 -12.90
N ASP A 39 -2.92 -24.15 -11.77
CA ASP A 39 -3.03 -25.38 -10.98
C ASP A 39 -3.74 -25.11 -9.66
N GLN A 40 -4.45 -26.11 -9.14
CA GLN A 40 -5.03 -26.04 -7.80
C GLN A 40 -3.95 -26.32 -6.74
N LYS A 41 -3.04 -25.37 -6.53
CA LYS A 41 -2.13 -25.39 -5.38
C LYS A 41 -2.86 -24.86 -4.15
N THR A 42 -2.64 -25.47 -3.00
CA THR A 42 -3.13 -24.97 -1.72
C THR A 42 -2.64 -23.52 -1.53
N GLY A 43 -3.58 -22.58 -1.52
CA GLY A 43 -3.28 -21.15 -1.49
C GLY A 43 -2.45 -20.74 -0.28
N SER A 44 -1.68 -19.66 -0.43
CA SER A 44 -0.97 -19.01 0.67
C SER A 44 -1.95 -18.67 1.81
N ARG A 45 -1.67 -19.15 3.02
CA ARG A 45 -2.49 -18.93 4.22
C ARG A 45 -2.20 -17.60 4.88
N ASN A 46 -2.28 -16.49 4.13
CA ASN A 46 -2.21 -15.17 4.74
C ASN A 46 -3.60 -14.80 5.31
N PRO A 47 -3.76 -14.62 6.62
CA PRO A 47 -5.06 -14.33 7.23
C PRO A 47 -5.65 -12.97 6.80
N ARG A 48 -4.85 -12.09 6.18
CA ARG A 48 -5.34 -10.81 5.63
C ARG A 48 -5.77 -10.89 4.17
N SER A 49 -5.52 -12.03 3.51
CA SER A 49 -5.91 -12.23 2.11
C SER A 49 -7.37 -12.70 2.04
N THR A 50 -8.15 -11.99 1.23
CA THR A 50 -9.54 -12.32 0.90
C THR A 50 -9.67 -12.51 -0.61
N VAL A 51 -10.81 -13.02 -1.07
CA VAL A 51 -11.13 -13.09 -2.50
C VAL A 51 -10.92 -11.74 -3.19
N GLY A 52 -11.38 -10.65 -2.56
CA GLY A 52 -11.24 -9.30 -3.13
C GLY A 52 -9.79 -8.82 -3.26
N THR A 53 -8.89 -9.26 -2.39
CA THR A 53 -7.45 -8.93 -2.52
C THR A 53 -6.75 -9.81 -3.56
N VAL A 54 -7.21 -11.04 -3.77
CA VAL A 54 -6.63 -11.96 -4.75
C VAL A 54 -7.05 -11.58 -6.17
N THR A 55 -8.27 -11.08 -6.33
CA THR A 55 -8.81 -10.63 -7.62
C THR A 55 -8.55 -9.15 -7.90
N GLU A 56 -7.85 -8.43 -7.01
CA GLU A 56 -7.60 -6.98 -7.05
C GLU A 56 -8.87 -6.10 -7.04
N ILE A 57 -10.08 -6.68 -7.01
CA ILE A 57 -11.35 -5.96 -6.92
C ILE A 57 -11.37 -5.01 -5.72
N TYR A 58 -10.78 -5.43 -4.59
CA TYR A 58 -10.71 -4.61 -3.39
C TYR A 58 -9.90 -3.32 -3.61
N ASP A 59 -8.91 -3.32 -4.48
CA ASP A 59 -8.12 -2.11 -4.77
C ASP A 59 -8.91 -1.10 -5.63
N TYR A 60 -9.69 -1.58 -6.60
CA TYR A 60 -10.63 -0.73 -7.34
C TYR A 60 -11.71 -0.14 -6.42
N MET A 61 -12.24 -0.97 -5.54
CA MET A 61 -13.16 -0.59 -4.48
C MET A 61 -12.59 0.53 -3.60
N ARG A 62 -11.34 0.40 -3.13
CA ARG A 62 -10.66 1.44 -2.34
C ARG A 62 -10.56 2.76 -3.10
N LEU A 63 -10.23 2.72 -4.39
CA LEU A 63 -10.19 3.92 -5.23
C LEU A 63 -11.58 4.55 -5.42
N LEU A 64 -12.62 3.72 -5.60
CA LEU A 64 -14.00 4.17 -5.73
C LEU A 64 -14.42 4.94 -4.47
N TRP A 65 -14.30 4.34 -3.28
CA TRP A 65 -14.66 5.00 -2.04
C TRP A 65 -13.79 6.20 -1.71
N ALA A 66 -12.50 6.19 -2.04
CA ALA A 66 -11.64 7.35 -1.84
C ALA A 66 -12.02 8.54 -2.73
N ARG A 67 -12.55 8.30 -3.94
CA ARG A 67 -12.89 9.36 -4.89
C ARG A 67 -14.31 9.90 -4.72
N ILE A 68 -15.29 9.05 -4.47
CA ILE A 68 -16.71 9.45 -4.43
C ILE A 68 -17.42 9.11 -3.11
N GLY A 69 -16.75 8.45 -2.18
CA GLY A 69 -17.33 8.11 -0.88
C GLY A 69 -17.57 9.35 -0.03
N LYS A 70 -18.75 9.44 0.57
CA LYS A 70 -19.09 10.48 1.54
C LYS A 70 -18.78 9.97 2.95
N PRO A 71 -17.77 10.50 3.65
CA PRO A 71 -17.42 10.04 4.98
C PRO A 71 -18.46 10.48 6.01
N HIS A 72 -18.82 9.59 6.93
CA HIS A 72 -19.77 9.87 8.02
C HIS A 72 -19.16 9.50 9.36
N CYS A 73 -19.52 10.24 10.41
CA CYS A 73 -19.06 9.96 11.77
C CYS A 73 -19.69 8.66 12.30
N PRO A 74 -18.90 7.69 12.81
CA PRO A 74 -19.42 6.41 13.27
C PRO A 74 -20.30 6.50 14.53
N LYS A 75 -20.20 7.60 15.31
CA LYS A 75 -20.98 7.80 16.53
C LYS A 75 -22.31 8.50 16.31
N CYS A 76 -22.33 9.52 15.44
CA CYS A 76 -23.50 10.38 15.27
C CYS A 76 -24.10 10.36 13.84
N GLY A 77 -23.48 9.65 12.90
CA GLY A 77 -23.98 9.50 11.53
C GLY A 77 -23.92 10.77 10.67
N LYS A 78 -23.44 11.90 11.18
CA LYS A 78 -23.33 13.16 10.43
C LYS A 78 -22.20 13.07 9.39
N GLU A 79 -22.41 13.73 8.25
CA GLU A 79 -21.39 13.88 7.20
C GLU A 79 -20.15 14.61 7.74
N ILE A 80 -18.97 14.05 7.49
CA ILE A 80 -17.69 14.67 7.88
C ILE A 80 -17.32 15.71 6.83
N ARG A 81 -17.02 16.93 7.30
CA ARG A 81 -16.55 18.05 6.49
C ARG A 81 -15.20 18.52 6.96
N GLN A 82 -14.51 19.26 6.11
CA GLN A 82 -13.26 19.90 6.48
C GLN A 82 -13.51 20.90 7.60
N GLN A 83 -12.69 20.83 8.66
CA GLN A 83 -12.73 21.79 9.76
C GLN A 83 -11.80 22.97 9.47
N THR A 84 -12.19 24.16 9.91
CA THR A 84 -11.31 25.34 9.89
C THR A 84 -10.32 25.29 11.05
N ILE A 85 -9.26 26.09 10.97
CA ILE A 85 -8.26 26.21 12.05
C ILE A 85 -8.94 26.68 13.34
N ASP A 86 -9.80 27.69 13.24
CA ASP A 86 -10.55 28.22 14.40
C ASP A 86 -11.44 27.16 15.04
N GLN A 87 -12.15 26.36 14.23
CA GLN A 87 -12.97 25.26 14.75
C GLN A 87 -12.15 24.21 15.53
N ILE A 88 -10.89 23.98 15.15
CA ILE A 88 -9.99 23.08 15.87
C ILE A 88 -9.57 23.73 17.20
N ILE A 89 -9.23 25.02 17.18
CA ILE A 89 -8.87 25.78 18.40
C ILE A 89 -10.04 25.82 19.38
N ASP A 90 -11.24 26.15 18.90
CA ASP A 90 -12.46 26.18 19.72
C ASP A 90 -12.71 24.82 20.39
N GLN A 91 -12.49 23.71 19.67
CA GLN A 91 -12.60 22.37 20.23
C GLN A 91 -11.57 22.09 21.34
N LEU A 92 -10.35 22.61 21.23
CA LEU A 92 -9.34 22.49 22.27
C LEU A 92 -9.69 23.34 23.51
N MET A 93 -10.27 24.52 23.30
CA MET A 93 -10.68 25.43 24.40
C MET A 93 -11.87 24.89 25.21
N LEU A 94 -12.62 23.93 24.68
CA LEU A 94 -13.68 23.23 25.41
C LEU A 94 -13.15 22.18 26.39
N LEU A 95 -11.85 21.87 26.38
CA LEU A 95 -11.26 20.92 27.32
C LEU A 95 -11.19 21.54 28.73
N PRO A 96 -11.37 20.74 29.80
CA PRO A 96 -11.29 21.23 31.16
C PRO A 96 -9.95 21.90 31.48
N GLU A 97 -9.97 22.92 32.33
CA GLU A 97 -8.76 23.59 32.79
C GLU A 97 -7.82 22.59 33.49
N GLY A 98 -6.51 22.72 33.24
CA GLY A 98 -5.49 21.79 33.75
C GLY A 98 -5.32 20.52 32.92
N THR A 99 -6.05 20.34 31.81
CA THR A 99 -5.84 19.22 30.88
C THR A 99 -4.44 19.32 30.26
N LYS A 100 -3.60 18.30 30.49
CA LYS A 100 -2.27 18.20 29.88
C LYS A 100 -2.38 17.62 28.48
N LEU A 101 -1.77 18.28 27.50
CA LEU A 101 -1.76 17.88 26.10
C LEU A 101 -0.33 17.83 25.57
N MET A 102 -0.06 16.93 24.63
CA MET A 102 1.17 16.91 23.84
C MET A 102 0.82 17.31 22.41
N ILE A 103 1.34 18.45 21.96
CA ILE A 103 1.12 18.92 20.59
C ILE A 103 2.16 18.25 19.69
N LEU A 104 1.69 17.47 18.72
CA LEU A 104 2.52 16.78 17.74
C LEU A 104 2.22 17.30 16.35
N ALA A 105 3.27 17.56 15.57
CA ALA A 105 3.17 17.92 14.17
C ALA A 105 3.71 16.76 13.31
N PRO A 106 2.85 15.85 12.79
CA PRO A 106 3.29 14.78 11.91
C PRO A 106 3.59 15.33 10.50
N VAL A 107 4.75 15.97 10.34
CA VAL A 107 5.21 16.64 9.10
C VAL A 107 5.29 15.66 7.93
N VAL A 108 5.62 14.40 8.20
CA VAL A 108 5.69 13.33 7.20
C VAL A 108 4.71 12.22 7.58
N ARG A 109 3.86 11.80 6.63
CA ARG A 109 2.92 10.69 6.81
C ARG A 109 3.04 9.67 5.69
N ALA A 110 3.54 8.47 6.01
CA ALA A 110 3.58 7.30 5.12
C ALA A 110 4.16 7.57 3.70
N ARG A 111 5.07 8.54 3.60
CA ARG A 111 5.83 8.82 2.36
C ARG A 111 7.22 8.24 2.52
N LYS A 112 7.84 7.88 1.38
CA LYS A 112 9.26 7.50 1.33
C LYS A 112 10.08 8.75 0.97
N GLY A 113 11.29 8.86 1.50
CA GLY A 113 12.22 9.93 1.15
C GLY A 113 13.29 10.16 2.22
N GLU A 114 14.37 10.84 1.83
CA GLU A 114 15.40 11.32 2.75
C GLU A 114 14.96 12.69 3.28
N TYR A 115 14.55 12.76 4.55
CA TYR A 115 13.97 13.96 5.16
C TYR A 115 15.00 14.93 5.74
N VAL A 116 16.22 14.94 5.19
CA VAL A 116 17.35 15.75 5.71
C VAL A 116 16.96 17.22 5.85
N LYS A 117 16.37 17.81 4.81
CA LYS A 117 15.91 19.21 4.83
C LYS A 117 14.85 19.48 5.92
N VAL A 118 13.92 18.55 6.14
CA VAL A 118 12.88 18.70 7.17
C VAL A 118 13.51 18.78 8.56
N PHE A 119 14.52 17.96 8.84
CA PHE A 119 15.25 18.01 10.11
C PHE A 119 16.13 19.26 10.23
N GLU A 120 16.79 19.69 9.15
CA GLU A 120 17.57 20.93 9.13
C GLU A 120 16.68 22.16 9.40
N ASP A 121 15.53 22.25 8.73
CA ASP A 121 14.58 23.33 8.89
C ASP A 121 13.96 23.32 10.29
N ALA A 122 13.62 22.15 10.84
CA ALA A 122 13.17 22.02 12.22
C ALA A 122 14.24 22.55 13.19
N ARG A 123 15.50 22.09 13.05
CA ARG A 123 16.62 22.55 13.90
C ARG A 123 16.89 24.05 13.79
N ARG A 124 16.67 24.65 12.62
CA ARG A 124 16.77 26.11 12.43
C ARG A 124 15.62 26.87 13.10
N SER A 125 14.45 26.24 13.21
CA SER A 125 13.23 26.83 13.74
C SER A 125 13.12 26.71 15.26
N GLY A 126 13.87 25.81 15.90
CA GLY A 126 13.96 25.62 17.36
C GLY A 126 13.77 24.16 17.77
#